data_AF-A0A1H3JLP3-F1
#
_entry.id   AF-A0A1H3JLP3-F1
#
_cell.length_a   1.000
_cell.length_b   1.000
_cell.length_c   1.000
_cell.angle_alpha   90.00
_cell.angle_beta   90.00
_cell.angle_gamma   90.00
#
_symmetry.space_group_name_H-M   'P 1'
#
loop_
_entity.id
_entity.type
_entity.pdbx_description
1 polymer ?
#
loop_
_entity_poly.entity_id
_entity_poly.type
_entity_poly.pdbx_seq_one_letter_code
_entity_poly.pdbx_strand_id
1 'polypeptide(L)'
;MSRGSGGEAIFDEDEDRQQFLDLLAELMTRYGAICYAYCLMDNHYHLLLETPKANLSQIMRGLNGRYTRFFNKTRQRMGHVFHGLL
;
A
#
# COMPACT_ATOMS: atom_id res chain seq x y z
N MET A 1 5.15 0.60 -10.33
CA MET A 1 4.55 1.77 -9.65
C MET A 1 3.13 1.39 -9.28
N SER A 2 2.76 1.46 -8.01
CA SER A 2 1.37 1.22 -7.57
C SER A 2 0.57 2.50 -7.79
N ARG A 3 -0.19 2.58 -8.89
CA ARG A 3 -1.01 3.76 -9.26
C ARG A 3 -2.50 3.41 -9.20
N GLY A 4 -3.33 4.39 -8.84
CA GLY A 4 -4.78 4.30 -8.97
C GLY A 4 -5.21 3.91 -10.39
N SER A 5 -6.22 3.03 -10.51
CA SER A 5 -6.84 2.75 -11.82
C SER A 5 -7.38 4.05 -12.41
N GLY A 6 -6.95 4.42 -13.63
CA GLY A 6 -7.40 5.66 -14.29
C GLY A 6 -6.92 6.97 -13.64
N GLY A 7 -5.98 6.92 -12.68
CA GLY A 7 -5.53 8.11 -11.94
C GLY A 7 -6.42 8.47 -10.74
N GLU A 8 -7.35 7.59 -10.38
CA GLU A 8 -8.20 7.75 -9.19
C GLU A 8 -7.39 7.86 -7.90
N ALA A 9 -7.94 8.62 -6.95
CA ALA A 9 -7.40 8.70 -5.61
C ALA A 9 -7.47 7.31 -4.92
N ILE A 10 -6.32 6.89 -4.41
CA ILE A 10 -6.11 5.74 -3.55
C ILE A 10 -6.05 6.14 -2.06
N PHE A 11 -5.97 7.44 -1.76
CA PHE A 11 -6.15 8.04 -0.43
C PHE A 11 -7.14 9.19 -0.56
N ASP A 12 -8.37 9.02 -0.10
CA ASP A 12 -9.40 10.06 -0.17
C ASP A 12 -9.34 10.97 1.07
N GLU A 13 -9.03 10.41 2.25
CA GLU A 13 -8.88 11.15 3.51
C GLU A 13 -7.58 10.76 4.24
N ASP A 14 -7.23 11.50 5.30
CA ASP A 14 -6.01 11.24 6.06
C ASP A 14 -6.07 9.92 6.85
N GLU A 15 -7.27 9.46 7.20
CA GLU A 15 -7.49 8.12 7.77
C GLU A 15 -7.03 7.01 6.82
N ASP A 16 -7.18 7.19 5.51
CA ASP A 16 -6.70 6.23 4.51
C ASP A 16 -5.17 6.16 4.52
N ARG A 17 -4.51 7.31 4.61
CA ARG A 17 -3.05 7.42 4.71
C ARG A 17 -2.54 6.76 6.00
N GLN A 18 -3.20 7.04 7.13
CA GLN A 18 -2.81 6.47 8.41
C GLN A 18 -2.95 4.93 8.40
N GLN A 19 -4.07 4.41 7.90
CA GLN A 19 -4.29 2.97 7.81
C GLN A 19 -3.31 2.27 6.87
N PHE A 20 -2.88 2.96 5.80
CA PHE A 20 -1.81 2.46 4.95
C PHE A 20 -0.47 2.38 5.69
N LEU A 21 -0.12 3.42 6.46
CA LEU A 21 1.12 3.46 7.24
C LEU A 21 1.14 2.42 8.36
N ASP A 22 0.02 2.21 9.05
CA ASP A 22 -0.10 1.18 10.09
C ASP A 22 0.08 -0.22 9.50
N LEU A 23 -0.55 -0.48 8.36
CA LEU A 23 -0.37 -1.73 7.61
C LEU A 23 1.07 -1.91 7.12
N LEU A 24 1.71 -0.84 6.62
CA LEU A 24 3.10 -0.87 6.18
C LEU A 24 4.02 -1.23 7.36
N ALA A 25 3.86 -0.58 8.52
CA ALA A 25 4.64 -0.86 9.72
C ALA A 25 4.47 -2.30 10.23
N GLU A 26 3.25 -2.81 10.21
CA GLU A 26 2.96 -4.22 10.53
C GLU A 26 3.72 -5.17 9.60
N LEU A 27 3.70 -4.90 8.29
CA LEU A 27 4.37 -5.73 7.29
C LEU A 27 5.90 -5.65 7.39
N MET A 28 6.47 -4.48 7.67
CA MET A 28 7.90 -4.32 7.94
C MET A 28 8.34 -5.22 9.10
N THR A 29 7.58 -5.17 10.20
CA THR A 29 7.83 -6.01 11.38
C THR A 29 7.69 -7.50 11.06
N ARG A 30 6.58 -7.89 10.42
CA ARG A 30 6.27 -9.28 10.09
C ARG A 30 7.30 -9.93 9.17
N TYR A 31 7.77 -9.19 8.17
CA TYR A 31 8.68 -9.70 7.15
C TYR A 31 10.16 -9.40 7.45
N GLY A 32 10.45 -8.66 8.52
CA GLY A 32 11.81 -8.24 8.87
C GLY A 32 12.43 -7.35 7.79
N ALA A 33 11.64 -6.42 7.25
CA ALA A 33 12.07 -5.42 6.28
C ALA A 33 12.15 -4.04 6.93
N ILE A 34 12.90 -3.13 6.31
CA ILE A 34 13.12 -1.78 6.82
C ILE A 34 12.58 -0.80 5.79
N CYS A 35 11.78 0.18 6.23
CA CYS A 35 11.34 1.30 5.41
C CYS A 35 12.15 2.54 5.78
N TYR A 36 12.94 3.06 4.85
CA TYR A 36 13.77 4.25 5.07
C TYR A 36 13.04 5.54 4.78
N ALA A 37 12.17 5.53 3.77
CA ALA A 37 11.41 6.69 3.36
C ALA A 37 10.12 6.27 2.65
N TYR A 38 9.10 7.12 2.75
CA TYR A 38 7.85 6.95 2.03
C TYR A 38 7.33 8.32 1.54
N CYS A 39 6.56 8.28 0.46
CA CYS A 39 5.80 9.44 -0.03
C CYS A 39 4.41 8.94 -0.43
N LEU A 40 3.37 9.54 0.14
CA LEU A 40 1.97 9.24 -0.14
C LEU A 40 1.37 10.43 -0.91
N MET A 41 0.96 10.20 -2.14
CA MET A 41 0.19 11.13 -2.96
C MET A 41 -1.21 10.56 -3.16
N ASP A 42 -2.19 11.40 -3.43
CA ASP A 42 -3.60 11.00 -3.49
C ASP A 42 -3.84 9.79 -4.38
N ASN A 43 -3.10 9.65 -5.50
CA ASN A 43 -3.30 8.58 -6.48
C ASN A 43 -2.15 7.55 -6.58
N HIS A 44 -1.07 7.67 -5.80
CA HIS A 44 0.02 6.67 -5.75
C HIS A 44 0.96 6.86 -4.56
N TYR A 45 1.82 5.88 -4.31
CA TYR A 45 2.85 5.97 -3.26
C TYR A 45 4.23 5.53 -3.75
N HIS A 46 5.26 6.00 -3.07
CA HIS A 46 6.65 5.57 -3.21
C HIS A 46 7.19 5.07 -1.88
N LEU A 47 7.93 3.96 -1.89
CA LEU A 47 8.61 3.40 -0.73
C LEU A 47 10.08 3.15 -1.06
N LEU A 48 10.97 3.51 -0.13
CA LEU A 48 12.36 3.10 -0.12
C LEU A 48 12.53 2.00 0.93
N LEU A 49 12.61 0.75 0.48
CA LEU A 49 12.63 -0.43 1.35
C LEU A 49 13.95 -1.19 1.23
N GLU A 50 14.43 -1.72 2.36
CA GLU A 50 15.40 -2.80 2.40
C GLU A 50 14.70 -4.11 2.79
N THR A 51 14.97 -5.17 2.04
CA THR A 51 14.40 -6.50 2.26
C THR A 51 15.51 -7.54 2.41
N PRO A 52 16.06 -7.73 3.63
CA PRO A 52 17.18 -8.66 3.86
C PRO A 52 16.88 -10.11 3.44
N LYS A 53 15.61 -10.50 3.49
CA LYS A 53 15.15 -11.86 3.18
C LYS A 53 14.63 -12.03 1.74
N ALA A 54 14.94 -11.09 0.84
CA ALA A 54 14.46 -11.09 -0.56
C ALA A 54 12.95 -11.33 -0.71
N ASN A 55 12.15 -10.77 0.20
CA ASN A 55 10.71 -11.03 0.34
C ASN A 55 9.82 -9.86 -0.11
N LEU A 56 10.35 -8.96 -0.95
CA LEU A 56 9.66 -7.77 -1.44
C LEU A 56 8.28 -8.10 -2.05
N SER A 57 8.18 -9.10 -2.92
CA SER A 57 6.91 -9.46 -3.56
C SER A 57 5.84 -9.90 -2.55
N GLN A 58 6.23 -10.55 -1.46
CA GLN A 58 5.29 -10.95 -0.40
C GLN A 58 4.77 -9.73 0.38
N ILE A 59 5.67 -8.79 0.69
CA ILE A 59 5.34 -7.52 1.34
C ILE A 59 4.39 -6.72 0.45
N MET A 60 4.72 -6.52 -0.83
CA MET A 60 3.92 -5.74 -1.77
C MET A 60 2.54 -6.37 -2.00
N ARG A 61 2.47 -7.70 -2.14
CA ARG A 61 1.19 -8.42 -2.25
C ARG A 61 0.34 -8.25 -0.99
N GLY A 62 0.94 -8.35 0.18
CA GLY A 62 0.28 -8.13 1.47
C GLY A 62 -0.25 -6.71 1.62
N LEU A 63 0.60 -5.71 1.33
CA LEU A 63 0.29 -4.29 1.42
C LEU A 63 -0.85 -3.92 0.48
N ASN A 64 -0.67 -4.16 -0.82
CA ASN A 64 -1.66 -3.78 -1.83
C ASN A 64 -2.99 -4.51 -1.62
N GLY A 65 -2.96 -5.81 -1.36
CA GLY A 65 -4.17 -6.61 -1.22
C GLY A 65 -4.96 -6.32 0.06
N ARG A 66 -4.28 -6.12 1.19
CA ARG A 66 -4.95 -5.79 2.45
C ARG A 66 -5.47 -4.35 2.45
N TYR A 67 -4.68 -3.41 1.94
CA TYR A 67 -5.12 -2.03 1.80
C TYR A 67 -6.34 -1.91 0.86
N THR A 68 -6.30 -2.55 -0.31
CA THR A 68 -7.46 -2.56 -1.24
C THR A 68 -8.74 -3.03 -0.55
N ARG A 69 -8.67 -4.08 0.27
CA ARG A 69 -9.85 -4.57 1.01
C ARG A 69 -10.33 -3.58 2.06
N PHE A 70 -9.42 -2.95 2.80
CA PHE A 70 -9.76 -1.91 3.76
C PHE A 70 -10.45 -0.74 3.05
N PHE A 71 -9.79 -0.17 2.03
CA PHE A 71 -10.28 0.98 1.29
C PHE A 71 -11.65 0.72 0.65
N ASN A 72 -11.82 -0.41 -0.04
CA ASN A 72 -13.10 -0.78 -0.66
C ASN A 72 -14.23 -0.94 0.38
N LYS A 73 -13.93 -1.50 1.56
CA LYS A 73 -14.91 -1.66 2.64
C LYS A 73 -15.36 -0.30 3.20
N THR A 74 -14.40 0.60 3.44
CA THR A 74 -14.68 1.92 4.03
C THR A 74 -15.37 2.87 3.03
N ARG A 75 -15.00 2.79 1.75
CA ARG A 75 -15.48 3.71 0.69
C ARG A 75 -16.62 3.15 -0.16
N GLN A 76 -17.13 1.95 0.15
CA GLN A 76 -18.15 1.23 -0.64
C GLN A 76 -17.79 1.10 -2.13
N ARG A 77 -16.50 1.08 -2.47
CA ARG A 77 -16.02 0.90 -3.86
C ARG A 77 -15.82 -0.58 -4.17
N MET A 78 -16.00 -0.95 -5.44
CA MET A 78 -15.70 -2.28 -5.96
C MET A 78 -14.60 -2.18 -7.04
N GLY A 79 -13.57 -3.03 -6.95
CA GLY A 79 -12.51 -3.11 -7.97
C GLY A 79 -11.09 -3.02 -7.43
N HIS A 80 -10.12 -2.92 -8.34
CA HIS A 80 -8.70 -2.81 -8.03
C HIS A 80 -8.31 -1.36 -7.74
N VAL A 81 -7.84 -1.09 -6.52
CA VAL A 81 -7.28 0.23 -6.13
C VAL A 81 -5.93 0.48 -6.82
N PHE A 82 -5.12 -0.56 -7.02
CA PHE A 82 -3.81 -0.45 -7.67
C PHE A 82 -3.78 -1.13 -9.03
N HIS A 83 -3.17 -0.45 -10.02
CA HIS A 83 -2.87 -0.99 -11.34
C HIS A 83 -1.52 -1.75 -11.30
N GLY A 84 -1.51 -3.01 -11.76
CA GLY A 84 -0.31 -3.86 -11.81
C GLY A 84 -0.02 -4.61 -10.52
N LEU A 85 -0.76 -5.71 -10.27
CA LEU A 85 -0.49 -6.67 -9.21
C LEU A 85 0.59 -7.69 -9.65
N LEU A 86 1.83 -7.24 -9.86
CA LEU A 86 3.02 -8.10 -9.93
C LEU A 86 4.24 -7.38 -9.36
#